data_AF-A0A2N5FYL0-F1
#
_entry.id   AF-A0A2N5FYL0-F1
#
_cell.length_a   1.000
_cell.length_b   1.000
_cell.length_c   1.000
_cell.angle_alpha   90.00
_cell.angle_beta   90.00
_cell.angle_gamma   90.00
#
_symmetry.space_group_name_H-M   'P 1'
#
loop_
_entity.id
_entity.type
_entity.pdbx_description
1 polymer ?
#
loop_
_entity_poly.entity_id
_entity_poly.type
_entity_poly.pdbx_seq_one_letter_code
_entity_poly.pdbx_strand_id
1 'polypeptide(L)'
;MKLKKTLFTFLAAVILLFPSTFASADVMWGKTELKPGQIGKVTILRDIGAIKFKPIREDGPQNPMHSFNRDVVKMLKPGEEFRVYGVKRIGEALFYDLGGELYVQRTNNIKYETPSKAKLALLESSNPSAKVMWGKTELKPGQIGKVTILRDIGAEKADPAAIRKYRVVKMLKPGEEYRVYGTKRIGEILLYDLGGGLYVQRTNNIKYETPSKAKLALLNN
;
A
#
# COMPACT_ATOMS: atom_id res chain seq x y z
N MET A 1 70.04 -29.40 31.60
CA MET A 1 68.68 -29.97 31.53
C MET A 1 67.68 -28.81 31.46
N LYS A 2 67.20 -28.43 30.27
CA LYS A 2 66.34 -27.25 30.05
C LYS A 2 64.94 -27.71 29.63
N LEU A 3 63.96 -27.45 30.49
CA LEU A 3 62.54 -27.79 30.31
C LEU A 3 61.89 -26.77 29.37
N LYS A 4 61.42 -27.21 28.20
CA LYS A 4 60.63 -26.36 27.27
C LYS A 4 59.18 -26.33 27.76
N LYS A 5 58.69 -25.14 28.13
CA LYS A 5 57.26 -24.90 28.43
C LYS A 5 56.53 -24.62 27.12
N THR A 6 55.67 -25.54 26.70
CA THR A 6 54.71 -25.34 25.61
C THR A 6 53.46 -24.66 26.17
N LEU A 7 53.13 -23.48 25.63
CA LEU A 7 51.94 -22.72 25.99
C LEU A 7 50.78 -23.16 25.08
N PHE A 8 49.77 -23.82 25.66
CA PHE A 8 48.53 -24.18 24.96
C PHE A 8 47.61 -22.96 24.92
N THR A 9 47.33 -22.44 23.73
CA THR A 9 46.38 -21.34 23.53
C THR A 9 44.98 -21.91 23.27
N PHE A 10 44.04 -21.69 24.20
CA PHE A 10 42.62 -22.01 24.02
C PHE A 10 41.97 -20.92 23.16
N LEU A 11 41.54 -21.26 21.95
CA LEU A 11 40.73 -20.40 21.10
C LEU A 11 39.25 -20.57 21.48
N ALA A 12 38.68 -19.58 22.18
CA ALA A 12 37.26 -19.54 22.47
C ALA A 12 36.49 -19.12 21.20
N ALA A 13 35.73 -20.04 20.62
CA ALA A 13 34.81 -19.74 19.52
C ALA A 13 33.56 -19.04 20.08
N VAL A 14 33.50 -17.72 19.92
CA VAL A 14 32.30 -16.92 20.18
C VAL A 14 31.31 -17.17 19.03
N ILE A 15 30.26 -17.95 19.30
CA ILE A 15 29.15 -18.13 18.36
C ILE A 15 28.28 -16.87 18.43
N LEU A 16 28.48 -15.97 17.46
CA LEU A 16 27.59 -14.83 17.23
C LEU A 16 26.30 -15.32 16.59
N LEU A 17 25.23 -15.41 17.38
CA LEU A 17 23.86 -15.58 16.88
C LEU A 17 23.41 -14.25 16.24
N PHE A 18 23.58 -14.15 14.92
CA PHE A 18 22.95 -13.08 14.15
C PHE A 18 21.45 -13.37 14.00
N PRO A 19 20.53 -12.47 14.39
CA PRO A 19 19.13 -12.62 14.06
C PRO A 19 18.97 -12.53 12.54
N SER A 20 18.53 -13.62 11.92
CA SER A 20 18.19 -13.64 10.50
C SER A 20 16.94 -12.80 10.31
N THR A 21 17.08 -11.59 9.74
CA THR A 21 15.95 -10.85 9.22
C THR A 21 15.47 -11.57 7.96
N PHE A 22 14.36 -12.30 8.05
CA PHE A 22 13.70 -12.84 6.87
C PHE A 22 13.15 -11.66 6.04
N ALA A 23 13.68 -11.47 4.83
CA ALA A 23 13.10 -10.55 3.86
C ALA A 23 11.69 -11.03 3.48
N SER A 24 10.74 -10.09 3.34
CA SER A 24 9.37 -10.41 2.89
C SER A 24 9.44 -11.05 1.51
N ALA A 25 8.77 -12.18 1.32
CA ALA A 25 8.82 -12.93 0.06
C ALA A 25 8.07 -12.18 -1.06
N ASP A 26 8.74 -12.00 -2.20
CA ASP A 26 8.19 -11.34 -3.38
C ASP A 26 6.97 -12.08 -3.95
N VAL A 27 5.92 -11.33 -4.32
CA VAL A 27 4.71 -11.90 -4.92
C VAL A 27 4.90 -12.10 -6.42
N MET A 28 5.04 -13.35 -6.85
CA MET A 28 5.36 -13.67 -8.25
C MET A 28 4.13 -13.72 -9.19
N TRP A 29 4.32 -13.18 -10.39
CA TRP A 29 3.40 -13.28 -11.51
C TRP A 29 4.10 -13.67 -12.82
N GLY A 30 4.02 -14.98 -13.10
CA GLY A 30 4.83 -15.57 -14.17
C GLY A 30 6.30 -15.46 -13.79
N LYS A 31 7.10 -14.89 -14.68
CA LYS A 31 8.53 -14.61 -14.49
C LYS A 31 8.80 -13.23 -13.87
N THR A 32 7.76 -12.44 -13.63
CA THR A 32 7.89 -11.08 -13.06
C THR A 32 7.31 -11.04 -11.66
N GLU A 33 7.96 -10.35 -10.72
CA GLU A 33 7.33 -10.02 -9.43
C GLU A 33 6.23 -8.96 -9.66
N LEU A 34 5.08 -9.11 -9.03
CA LEU A 34 3.99 -8.12 -9.03
C LEU A 34 4.37 -6.92 -8.15
N LYS A 35 4.40 -5.71 -8.73
CA LYS A 35 4.76 -4.48 -8.00
C LYS A 35 3.55 -3.57 -7.75
N PRO A 36 3.56 -2.74 -6.69
CA PRO A 36 2.57 -1.67 -6.53
C PRO A 36 2.51 -0.75 -7.76
N GLY A 37 1.30 -0.37 -8.18
CA GLY A 37 1.10 0.46 -9.38
C GLY A 37 1.16 -0.30 -10.71
N GLN A 38 1.45 -1.61 -10.69
CA GLN A 38 1.32 -2.46 -11.88
C GLN A 38 -0.15 -2.71 -12.21
N ILE A 39 -0.57 -2.37 -13.43
CA ILE A 39 -1.94 -2.58 -13.92
C ILE A 39 -2.09 -3.88 -14.71
N GLY A 40 -0.99 -4.50 -15.12
CA GLY A 40 -1.03 -5.72 -15.92
C GLY A 40 0.32 -6.34 -16.18
N LYS A 41 0.33 -7.37 -17.02
CA LYS A 41 1.53 -8.03 -17.53
C LYS A 41 1.34 -8.26 -19.03
N VAL A 42 2.40 -8.04 -19.80
CA VAL A 42 2.46 -8.39 -21.22
C VAL A 42 3.40 -9.57 -21.40
N THR A 43 2.94 -10.58 -22.12
CA THR A 43 3.77 -11.66 -22.65
C THR A 43 3.94 -11.47 -24.14
N ILE A 44 5.19 -11.47 -24.62
CA ILE A 44 5.50 -11.33 -26.03
C ILE A 44 5.23 -12.67 -26.74
N LEU A 45 4.40 -12.65 -27.78
CA LEU A 45 4.07 -13.83 -28.59
C LEU A 45 4.92 -13.91 -29.85
N ARG A 46 5.28 -12.77 -30.42
CA ARG A 46 6.10 -12.62 -31.63
C ARG A 46 7.05 -11.44 -31.47
N ASP A 47 8.17 -11.47 -32.19
CA ASP A 47 9.15 -10.38 -32.23
C ASP A 47 8.44 -9.02 -32.41
N ILE A 48 8.73 -8.07 -31.53
CA ILE A 48 8.13 -6.73 -31.57
C ILE A 48 9.11 -5.68 -31.04
N GLY A 49 9.11 -4.52 -31.68
CA GLY A 49 9.90 -3.38 -31.23
C GLY A 49 9.30 -2.73 -29.99
N ALA A 50 10.10 -2.58 -28.95
CA ALA A 50 9.84 -1.69 -27.85
C ALA A 50 10.30 -0.27 -28.23
N ILE A 51 9.46 0.71 -27.92
CA ILE A 51 9.53 2.07 -28.44
C ILE A 51 9.74 3.04 -27.30
N LYS A 52 10.57 4.07 -27.52
CA LYS A 52 10.53 5.30 -26.73
C LYS A 52 9.88 6.41 -27.53
N PHE A 53 9.00 7.18 -26.89
CA PHE A 53 8.42 8.36 -27.50
C PHE A 53 9.35 9.54 -27.29
N LYS A 54 9.84 10.14 -28.37
CA LYS A 54 10.55 11.43 -28.31
C LYS A 54 9.62 12.54 -28.79
N PRO A 55 9.50 13.66 -28.06
CA PRO A 55 8.79 14.82 -28.58
C PRO A 55 9.52 15.30 -29.84
N ILE A 56 8.78 15.50 -30.92
CA ILE A 56 9.32 16.20 -32.09
C ILE A 56 9.25 17.68 -31.76
N ARG A 57 10.41 18.36 -31.72
CA ARG A 57 10.44 19.81 -31.85
C ARG A 57 10.31 20.07 -33.35
N GLU A 58 9.08 20.29 -33.81
CA GLU A 58 8.93 21.02 -35.07
C GLU A 58 9.42 22.45 -34.81
N ASP A 59 10.21 22.96 -35.73
CA ASP A 59 10.99 24.18 -35.58
C ASP A 59 10.07 25.41 -35.40
N GLY A 60 9.66 25.71 -34.17
CA GLY A 60 9.01 26.99 -33.86
C GLY A 60 8.05 26.96 -32.66
N PRO A 61 7.92 28.09 -31.92
CA PRO A 61 7.10 28.21 -30.71
C PRO A 61 5.58 28.21 -30.94
N GLN A 62 5.10 27.85 -32.14
CA GLN A 62 3.71 28.06 -32.56
C GLN A 62 2.92 26.80 -32.92
N ASN A 63 3.53 25.60 -32.90
CA ASN A 63 2.79 24.36 -33.21
C ASN A 63 2.51 23.54 -31.95
N PRO A 64 1.24 23.25 -31.60
CA PRO A 64 0.92 22.44 -30.43
C PRO A 64 1.48 21.02 -30.57
N MET A 65 2.02 20.53 -29.45
CA MET A 65 2.77 19.28 -29.28
C MET A 65 1.95 18.04 -29.68
N HIS A 66 1.88 17.72 -30.97
CA HIS A 66 1.05 16.63 -31.49
C HIS A 66 1.82 15.50 -32.19
N SER A 67 3.13 15.63 -32.40
CA SER A 67 3.94 14.64 -33.10
C SER A 67 5.02 14.03 -32.18
N PHE A 68 5.06 12.70 -32.12
CA PHE A 68 6.06 11.93 -31.39
C PHE A 68 6.84 11.07 -32.37
N ASN A 69 8.17 11.12 -32.30
CA ASN A 69 8.98 10.14 -32.98
C ASN A 69 8.94 8.81 -32.20
N ARG A 70 8.86 7.69 -32.93
CA ARG A 70 8.82 6.34 -32.39
C ARG A 70 10.14 5.66 -32.70
N ASP A 71 11.08 5.75 -31.77
CA ASP A 71 12.34 5.05 -31.91
C ASP A 71 12.18 3.64 -31.35
N VAL A 72 12.33 2.62 -32.20
CA VAL A 72 12.48 1.25 -31.74
C VAL A 72 13.84 1.15 -31.07
N VAL A 73 13.83 1.05 -29.74
CA VAL A 73 15.07 1.05 -28.92
C VAL A 73 15.53 -0.36 -28.57
N LYS A 74 14.62 -1.35 -28.62
CA LYS A 74 14.93 -2.75 -28.31
C LYS A 74 13.94 -3.66 -29.03
N MET A 75 14.44 -4.75 -29.63
CA MET A 75 13.57 -5.83 -30.07
C MET A 75 13.28 -6.78 -28.90
N LEU A 76 12.00 -7.01 -28.65
CA LEU A 76 11.51 -7.96 -27.66
C LEU A 76 11.24 -9.31 -28.32
N LYS A 77 11.54 -10.39 -27.62
CA LYS A 77 11.50 -11.76 -28.15
C LYS A 77 10.33 -12.57 -27.55
N PRO A 78 9.78 -13.55 -28.28
CA PRO A 78 8.74 -14.43 -27.80
C PRO A 78 9.07 -15.05 -26.43
N GLY A 79 8.10 -15.05 -25.53
CA GLY A 79 8.24 -15.60 -24.18
C GLY A 79 8.86 -14.65 -23.15
N GLU A 80 9.31 -13.46 -23.55
CA GLU A 80 9.62 -12.38 -22.62
C GLU A 80 8.34 -11.87 -21.96
N GLU A 81 8.43 -11.56 -20.67
CA GLU A 81 7.32 -11.03 -19.87
C GLU A 81 7.70 -9.68 -19.26
N PHE A 82 6.79 -8.71 -19.37
CA PHE A 82 6.99 -7.37 -18.88
C PHE A 82 5.81 -6.94 -18.01
N ARG A 83 6.09 -6.18 -16.96
CA ARG A 83 5.08 -5.49 -16.17
C ARG A 83 4.48 -4.38 -17.02
N VAL A 84 3.21 -4.07 -16.78
CA VAL A 84 2.54 -2.92 -17.39
C VAL A 84 2.11 -1.96 -16.30
N TYR A 85 2.51 -0.70 -16.41
CA TYR A 85 2.18 0.36 -15.44
C TYR A 85 1.14 1.35 -15.95
N GLY A 86 0.89 1.36 -17.26
CA GLY A 86 -0.02 2.31 -17.88
C GLY A 86 -0.40 1.93 -19.31
N VAL A 87 -1.39 2.63 -19.83
CA VAL A 87 -1.78 2.56 -21.24
C VAL A 87 -1.72 3.96 -21.82
N LYS A 88 -0.94 4.13 -22.89
CA LYS A 88 -0.83 5.39 -23.62
C LYS A 88 -1.56 5.27 -24.95
N ARG A 89 -2.43 6.23 -25.27
CA ARG A 89 -3.12 6.33 -26.56
C ARG A 89 -2.48 7.42 -27.39
N ILE A 90 -2.13 7.12 -28.64
CA ILE A 90 -1.63 8.08 -29.62
C ILE A 90 -2.36 7.82 -30.94
N GLY A 91 -3.22 8.77 -31.34
CA GLY A 91 -4.20 8.54 -32.38
C GLY A 91 -5.09 7.35 -32.03
N GLU A 92 -5.24 6.40 -32.94
CA GLU A 92 -6.01 5.16 -32.75
C GLU A 92 -5.19 4.04 -32.09
N ALA A 93 -3.86 4.20 -32.01
CA ALA A 93 -2.98 3.19 -31.49
C ALA A 93 -2.90 3.24 -29.95
N LEU A 94 -2.90 2.06 -29.34
CA LEU A 94 -2.70 1.87 -27.90
C LEU A 94 -1.31 1.28 -27.65
N PHE A 95 -0.65 1.74 -26.60
CA PHE A 95 0.68 1.31 -26.18
C PHE A 95 0.67 0.97 -24.70
N TYR A 96 1.26 -0.16 -24.33
CA TYR A 96 1.47 -0.54 -22.93
C TYR A 96 2.79 0.00 -22.43
N ASP A 97 2.78 0.68 -21.28
CA ASP A 97 3.97 1.19 -20.60
C ASP A 97 4.65 0.06 -19.83
N LEU A 98 5.83 -0.34 -20.30
CA LEU A 98 6.64 -1.41 -19.71
C LEU A 98 7.54 -0.91 -18.55
N GLY A 99 7.50 0.39 -18.24
CA GLY A 99 8.39 1.08 -17.31
C GLY A 99 9.63 1.66 -18.00
N GLY A 100 10.29 2.62 -17.35
CA GLY A 100 11.53 3.22 -17.88
C GLY A 100 11.36 3.93 -19.23
N GLU A 101 10.17 4.50 -19.48
CA GLU A 101 9.75 5.13 -20.74
C GLU A 101 9.65 4.18 -21.93
N LEU A 102 9.66 2.87 -21.68
CA LEU A 102 9.60 1.85 -22.71
C LEU A 102 8.14 1.47 -22.97
N TYR A 103 7.74 1.47 -24.23
CA TYR A 103 6.38 1.16 -24.64
C TYR A 103 6.34 0.04 -25.66
N VAL A 104 5.28 -0.76 -25.66
CA VAL A 104 5.01 -1.74 -26.71
C VAL A 104 3.60 -1.53 -27.26
N GLN A 105 3.45 -1.56 -28.57
CA GLN A 105 2.14 -1.36 -29.20
C GLN A 105 1.22 -2.55 -28.96
N ARG A 106 -0.03 -2.26 -28.62
CA ARG A 106 -1.10 -3.26 -28.55
C ARG A 106 -1.38 -3.80 -29.94
N THR A 107 -0.98 -5.05 -30.16
CA THR A 107 -1.19 -5.80 -31.40
C THR A 107 -1.41 -7.28 -31.04
N ASN A 108 -1.66 -8.12 -32.05
CA ASN A 108 -1.76 -9.58 -31.87
C ASN A 108 -0.40 -10.25 -31.60
N ASN A 109 0.71 -9.50 -31.61
CA ASN A 109 2.04 -10.01 -31.28
C ASN A 109 2.30 -10.09 -29.77
N ILE A 110 1.36 -9.61 -28.95
CA ILE A 110 1.47 -9.61 -27.50
C ILE A 110 0.17 -10.09 -26.84
N LYS A 111 0.29 -10.70 -25.66
CA LYS A 111 -0.83 -11.04 -24.78
C LYS A 111 -0.77 -10.14 -23.56
N TYR A 112 -1.88 -9.46 -23.25
CA TYR A 112 -2.03 -8.69 -22.01
C TYR A 112 -2.89 -9.46 -21.01
N GLU A 113 -2.48 -9.46 -19.76
CA GLU A 113 -3.19 -10.07 -18.64
C GLU A 113 -3.32 -9.03 -17.50
N THR A 114 -4.42 -9.08 -16.76
CA THR A 114 -4.65 -8.27 -15.55
C THR A 114 -4.39 -9.14 -14.32
N PRO A 115 -3.76 -8.62 -13.24
CA PRO A 115 -3.52 -9.42 -12.05
C PRO A 115 -4.84 -9.84 -11.41
N SER A 116 -4.93 -11.09 -10.96
CA SER A 116 -6.14 -11.57 -10.30
C SER A 116 -6.32 -10.87 -8.95
N LYS A 117 -7.57 -10.78 -8.49
CA LYS A 117 -7.92 -10.22 -7.17
C LYS A 117 -7.15 -10.89 -6.03
N ALA A 118 -6.90 -12.20 -6.12
CA ALA A 118 -6.12 -12.95 -5.13
C ALA A 118 -4.64 -12.53 -5.11
N LYS A 119 -4.03 -12.28 -6.28
CA LYS A 119 -2.64 -11.80 -6.36
C LYS A 119 -2.47 -10.38 -5.84
N LEU A 120 -3.45 -9.51 -6.12
CA LEU A 120 -3.46 -8.15 -5.56
C LEU A 120 -3.56 -8.20 -4.04
N ALA A 121 -4.42 -9.05 -3.48
CA ALA A 121 -4.52 -9.24 -2.04
C ALA A 121 -3.21 -9.78 -1.43
N LEU A 122 -2.53 -10.71 -2.12
CA LEU A 122 -1.24 -11.24 -1.67
C LEU A 122 -0.16 -10.14 -1.64
N LEU A 123 -0.12 -9.27 -2.66
CA LEU A 123 0.79 -8.10 -2.69
C LEU A 123 0.48 -7.10 -1.58
N GLU A 124 -0.80 -6.86 -1.30
CA GLU A 124 -1.22 -6.00 -0.19
C GLU A 124 -0.77 -6.59 1.16
N SER A 125 -0.87 -7.91 1.34
CA SER A 125 -0.39 -8.58 2.56
C SER A 125 1.14 -8.72 2.65
N SER A 126 1.85 -8.82 1.53
CA SER A 126 3.32 -8.94 1.52
C SER A 126 4.02 -7.61 1.80
N ASN A 127 3.29 -6.49 1.73
CA ASN A 127 3.75 -5.18 2.13
C ASN A 127 3.33 -4.90 3.58
N PRO A 128 4.21 -5.06 4.59
CA PRO A 128 3.90 -4.75 5.99
C PRO A 128 3.62 -3.26 6.26
N SER A 129 3.59 -2.42 5.21
CA SER A 129 3.28 -0.99 5.24
C SER A 129 2.00 -0.63 4.44
N ALA A 130 1.29 -1.60 3.84
CA ALA A 130 0.05 -1.33 3.13
C ALA A 130 -1.05 -0.95 4.13
N LYS A 131 -1.18 0.36 4.38
CA LYS A 131 -2.22 0.94 5.24
C LYS A 131 -3.59 0.44 4.80
N VAL A 132 -4.22 -0.39 5.64
CA VAL A 132 -5.55 -0.94 5.35
C VAL A 132 -6.58 0.18 5.49
N MET A 133 -6.95 0.86 4.40
CA MET A 133 -7.89 1.99 4.48
C MET A 133 -9.34 1.53 4.75
N TRP A 134 -10.03 2.19 5.67
CA TRP A 134 -11.45 2.03 6.01
C TRP A 134 -12.18 3.38 6.04
N GLY A 135 -12.95 3.64 4.97
CA GLY A 135 -13.50 4.98 4.73
C GLY A 135 -12.37 5.97 4.51
N LYS A 136 -12.39 7.09 5.24
CA LYS A 136 -11.32 8.11 5.21
C LYS A 136 -10.19 7.83 6.20
N THR A 137 -10.28 6.75 6.96
CA THR A 137 -9.33 6.42 8.04
C THR A 137 -8.57 5.14 7.76
N GLU A 138 -7.27 5.11 8.00
CA GLU A 138 -6.49 3.85 8.03
C GLU A 138 -6.97 2.97 9.21
N LEU A 139 -7.36 1.72 8.96
CA LEU A 139 -7.65 0.71 9.96
C LEU A 139 -6.35 0.34 10.69
N LYS A 140 -6.34 0.48 12.02
CA LYS A 140 -5.16 0.20 12.84
C LYS A 140 -5.35 -1.03 13.74
N PRO A 141 -4.28 -1.74 14.11
CA PRO A 141 -4.36 -2.80 15.12
C PRO A 141 -4.98 -2.26 16.42
N GLY A 142 -5.86 -3.04 17.04
CA GLY A 142 -6.61 -2.63 18.23
C GLY A 142 -7.83 -1.74 17.98
N GLN A 143 -8.14 -1.38 16.73
CA GLN A 143 -9.37 -0.69 16.39
C GLN A 143 -10.56 -1.67 16.37
N ILE A 144 -11.60 -1.38 17.15
CA ILE A 144 -12.84 -2.19 17.23
C ILE A 144 -13.97 -1.63 16.37
N GLY A 145 -13.85 -0.37 15.90
CA GLY A 145 -14.91 0.27 15.13
C GLY A 145 -14.54 1.64 14.58
N LYS A 146 -15.52 2.31 13.99
CA LYS A 146 -15.44 3.69 13.49
C LYS A 146 -16.71 4.43 13.85
N VAL A 147 -16.59 5.70 14.23
CA VAL A 147 -17.73 6.61 14.34
C VAL A 147 -17.69 7.65 13.24
N THR A 148 -18.86 7.92 12.65
CA THR A 148 -19.10 9.05 11.76
C THR A 148 -19.98 10.05 12.49
N ILE A 149 -19.55 11.30 12.57
CA ILE A 149 -20.30 12.35 13.23
C ILE A 149 -21.42 12.82 12.31
N LEU A 150 -22.67 12.78 12.77
CA LEU A 150 -23.85 13.21 12.01
C LEU A 150 -24.27 14.64 12.36
N ARG A 151 -24.05 15.04 13.62
CA ARG A 151 -24.33 16.38 14.15
C ARG A 151 -23.23 16.81 15.09
N ASP A 152 -23.07 18.12 15.28
CA ASP A 152 -22.12 18.69 16.24
C ASP A 152 -22.24 17.99 17.61
N ILE A 153 -21.11 17.49 18.12
CA ILE A 153 -21.08 16.76 19.40
C ILE A 153 -19.78 17.05 20.14
N GLY A 154 -19.89 17.24 21.46
CA GLY A 154 -18.74 17.39 22.34
C GLY A 154 -18.00 16.07 22.50
N ALA A 155 -16.70 16.09 22.27
CA ALA A 155 -15.79 15.03 22.67
C ALA A 155 -15.16 15.41 24.01
N GLU A 156 -15.08 14.41 24.88
CA GLU A 156 -14.74 14.53 26.28
C GLU A 156 -13.39 13.89 26.57
N LYS A 157 -12.61 14.50 27.46
CA LYS A 157 -11.40 13.86 27.99
C LYS A 157 -11.62 13.48 29.44
N ALA A 158 -11.12 12.31 29.83
CA ALA A 158 -11.08 11.94 31.25
C ALA A 158 -10.17 12.94 31.99
N ASP A 159 -10.69 13.56 33.04
CA ASP A 159 -9.88 14.42 33.92
C ASP A 159 -9.08 13.54 34.90
N PRO A 160 -7.73 13.56 34.86
CA PRO A 160 -6.91 12.78 35.79
C PRO A 160 -7.07 13.21 37.24
N ALA A 161 -7.47 14.47 37.49
CA ALA A 161 -7.56 15.06 38.82
C ALA A 161 -8.96 14.96 39.46
N ALA A 162 -9.98 14.58 38.69
CA ALA A 162 -11.35 14.50 39.16
C ALA A 162 -11.97 13.16 38.81
N ILE A 163 -11.99 12.25 39.80
CA ILE A 163 -12.73 10.99 39.77
C ILE A 163 -14.20 11.34 39.43
N ARG A 164 -14.60 11.20 38.16
CA ARG A 164 -15.97 11.41 37.59
C ARG A 164 -16.30 12.75 36.91
N LYS A 165 -15.33 13.62 36.55
CA LYS A 165 -15.65 14.76 35.67
C LYS A 165 -15.02 14.60 34.28
N TYR A 166 -15.87 14.52 33.27
CA TYR A 166 -15.48 14.65 31.87
C TYR A 166 -15.64 16.11 31.47
N ARG A 167 -14.60 16.70 30.86
CA ARG A 167 -14.71 18.02 30.25
C ARG A 167 -14.79 17.86 28.74
N VAL A 168 -15.73 18.57 28.13
CA VAL A 168 -15.75 18.73 26.68
C VAL A 168 -14.48 19.48 26.30
N VAL A 169 -13.58 18.79 25.59
CA VAL A 169 -12.27 19.33 25.17
C VAL A 169 -12.28 19.73 23.71
N LYS A 170 -13.21 19.20 22.91
CA LYS A 170 -13.29 19.46 21.47
C LYS A 170 -14.72 19.30 20.99
N MET A 171 -15.19 20.21 20.14
CA MET A 171 -16.43 20.01 19.38
C MET A 171 -16.10 19.27 18.09
N LEU A 172 -16.74 18.13 17.84
CA LEU A 172 -16.63 17.37 16.60
C LEU A 172 -17.70 17.82 15.62
N LYS A 173 -17.37 17.85 14.33
CA LYS A 173 -18.24 18.38 13.28
C LYS A 173 -18.85 17.28 12.40
N PRO A 174 -20.04 17.50 11.82
CA PRO A 174 -20.66 16.58 10.88
C PRO A 174 -19.71 16.17 9.76
N GLY A 175 -19.70 14.87 9.42
CA GLY A 175 -18.87 14.29 8.37
C GLY A 175 -17.45 13.94 8.81
N GLU A 176 -17.03 14.27 10.03
CA GLU A 176 -15.78 13.76 10.59
C GLU A 176 -15.87 12.25 10.90
N GLU A 177 -14.79 11.52 10.60
CA GLU A 177 -14.66 10.09 10.87
C GLU A 177 -13.56 9.85 11.90
N TYR A 178 -13.88 9.13 12.97
CA TYR A 178 -12.93 8.78 14.02
C TYR A 178 -12.88 7.27 14.23
N ARG A 179 -11.67 6.76 14.50
CA ARG A 179 -11.47 5.36 14.90
C ARG A 179 -12.02 5.15 16.30
N VAL A 180 -12.47 3.93 16.59
CA VAL A 180 -12.86 3.51 17.94
C VAL A 180 -11.97 2.37 18.39
N TYR A 181 -11.31 2.55 19.52
CA TYR A 181 -10.41 1.56 20.13
C TYR A 181 -11.07 0.79 21.27
N GLY A 182 -12.13 1.33 21.84
CA GLY A 182 -12.81 0.74 22.99
C GLY A 182 -14.16 1.36 23.26
N THR A 183 -14.89 0.77 24.19
CA THR A 183 -16.12 1.33 24.75
C THR A 183 -16.01 1.40 26.25
N LYS A 184 -16.48 2.50 26.86
CA LYS A 184 -16.51 2.68 28.31
C LYS A 184 -17.95 2.97 28.74
N ARG A 185 -18.44 2.27 29.77
CA ARG A 185 -19.77 2.50 30.34
C ARG A 185 -19.64 3.16 31.71
N ILE A 186 -20.43 4.22 31.93
CA ILE A 186 -20.47 4.96 33.19
C ILE A 186 -21.94 5.22 33.52
N GLY A 187 -22.46 4.49 34.50
CA GLY A 187 -23.90 4.39 34.70
C GLY A 187 -24.58 3.90 33.42
N GLU A 188 -25.55 4.66 32.93
CA GLU A 188 -26.30 4.37 31.70
C GLU A 188 -25.61 4.90 30.43
N ILE A 189 -24.56 5.72 30.58
CA ILE A 189 -23.87 6.37 29.47
C ILE A 189 -22.85 5.41 28.87
N LEU A 190 -22.94 5.18 27.56
CA LEU A 190 -21.91 4.49 26.78
C LEU A 190 -21.05 5.50 26.03
N LEU A 191 -19.75 5.42 26.19
CA LEU A 191 -18.73 6.26 25.56
C LEU A 191 -17.90 5.42 24.58
N TYR A 192 -17.61 5.95 23.41
CA TYR A 192 -16.65 5.40 22.45
C TYR A 192 -15.29 6.06 22.66
N ASP A 193 -14.24 5.26 22.80
CA ASP A 193 -12.85 5.72 22.90
C ASP A 193 -12.28 6.00 21.50
N LEU A 194 -12.00 7.28 21.22
CA LEU A 194 -11.47 7.76 19.96
C LEU A 194 -9.93 7.75 19.90
N GLY A 195 -9.27 7.34 20.99
CA GLY A 195 -7.81 7.37 21.16
C GLY A 195 -7.33 8.66 21.83
N GLY A 196 -6.11 8.63 22.40
CA GLY A 196 -5.51 9.79 23.07
C GLY A 196 -6.26 10.25 24.33
N GLY A 197 -7.08 9.38 24.91
CA GLY A 197 -7.96 9.67 26.05
C GLY A 197 -9.22 10.46 25.69
N LEU A 198 -9.54 10.60 24.40
CA LEU A 198 -10.73 11.29 23.91
C LEU A 198 -11.90 10.32 23.80
N TYR A 199 -13.06 10.71 24.30
CA TYR A 199 -14.27 9.91 24.32
C TYR A 199 -15.42 10.69 23.68
N VAL A 200 -16.37 9.98 23.08
CA VAL A 200 -17.63 10.57 22.62
C VAL A 200 -18.80 9.71 23.06
N GLN A 201 -19.87 10.35 23.52
CA GLN A 201 -21.06 9.64 23.97
C GLN A 201 -21.82 9.01 22.80
N ARG A 202 -22.26 7.77 22.98
CA ARG A 202 -23.24 7.13 22.10
C ARG A 202 -24.57 7.87 22.18
N THR A 203 -24.92 8.50 21.07
CA THR A 203 -26.19 9.19 20.86
C THR A 203 -26.63 8.98 19.41
N ASN A 204 -27.82 9.46 19.07
CA ASN A 204 -28.31 9.47 17.67
C ASN A 204 -27.56 10.47 16.77
N ASN A 205 -26.63 11.26 17.33
CA ASN A 205 -25.82 12.23 16.59
C ASN A 205 -24.56 11.60 15.99
N ILE A 206 -24.30 10.32 16.24
CA ILE A 206 -23.16 9.58 15.70
C ILE A 206 -23.58 8.23 15.13
N LYS A 207 -22.93 7.81 14.06
CA LYS A 207 -23.10 6.48 13.47
C LYS A 207 -21.87 5.63 13.80
N TYR A 208 -22.06 4.53 14.53
CA TYR A 208 -21.01 3.56 14.79
C TYR A 208 -21.07 2.40 13.79
N GLU A 209 -19.92 2.01 13.27
CA GLU A 209 -19.75 0.89 12.34
C GLU A 209 -18.62 -0.02 12.82
N THR A 210 -18.73 -1.32 12.57
CA THR A 210 -17.67 -2.31 12.85
C THR A 210 -16.96 -2.70 11.55
N PRO A 211 -15.65 -2.98 11.60
CA PRO A 211 -14.93 -3.47 10.42
C PRO A 211 -15.41 -4.90 10.10
N SER A 212 -15.58 -5.20 8.81
CA SER A 212 -15.97 -6.55 8.40
C SER A 212 -14.85 -7.57 8.70
N LYS A 213 -15.22 -8.85 8.88
CA LYS A 213 -14.25 -9.94 9.09
C LYS A 213 -13.18 -9.98 7.99
N ALA A 214 -13.58 -9.76 6.74
CA ALA A 214 -12.67 -9.68 5.60
C ALA A 214 -11.67 -8.52 5.68
N LYS A 215 -12.06 -7.39 6.29
CA LYS A 215 -11.19 -6.22 6.46
C LYS A 215 -10.18 -6.40 7.58
N LEU A 216 -10.58 -7.08 8.66
CA LEU A 216 -9.68 -7.45 9.76
C LEU A 216 -8.62 -8.48 9.34
N ALA A 217 -8.96 -9.40 8.42
CA ALA A 217 -8.00 -10.35 7.88
C ALA A 217 -6.85 -9.69 7.10
N LEU A 218 -7.08 -8.52 6.49
CA LEU A 218 -6.03 -7.73 5.83
C LEU A 218 -5.07 -7.05 6.81
N LEU A 219 -5.44 -6.92 8.09
CA LEU A 219 -4.66 -6.23 9.12
C LEU A 219 -3.76 -7.17 9.93
N ASN A 220 -4.15 -8.44 10.02
CA ASN A 220 -3.49 -9.45 10.87
C ASN A 220 -2.61 -10.45 10.07
N ASN A 221 -2.40 -10.19 8.78
CA ASN A 221 -1.44 -10.91 7.92
C ASN A 221 -0.13 -10.14 7.86
#